data_AF-A0A6P5T449-F1
#
_entry.id   AF-A0A6P5T449-F1
#
_cell.length_a   1.000
_cell.length_b   1.000
_cell.length_c   1.000
_cell.angle_alpha   90.00
_cell.angle_beta   90.00
_cell.angle_gamma   90.00
#
_symmetry.space_group_name_H-M   'P 1'
#
loop_
_entity.id
_entity.type
_entity.pdbx_description
1 polymer ?
#
loop_
_entity_poly.entity_id
_entity_poly.type
_entity_poly.pdbx_seq_one_letter_code
_entity_poly.pdbx_strand_id
1 'polypeptide(L)'
;MYSGAYQLSELERENLVGPRATNDRERFPPNNILLMLAGAGLLWMGWTGFNGGDPYMVSTDASLAVLNTHVCTATSLLTWLVLDIVFFGKPSVIGATQGMITGLVCITPAAGVVQGWAAMIMGVMSGSIPWYTMMVLHKKISILKHVDDTMAVFHTHAVAGSLGGIPKLCRIFYLVGDWQHYIGLAYGLQSGQVKAGFKQMGIQILGILFVIVVNVITTSIICLLLGRFIPLRLNEDELQIGDDAIHGEEAYALWGDGEKYDGSKHNSVYGLEEFPLAPPKAEA
;
A
#
# COMPACT_ATOMS: atom_id res chain seq x y z
N MET A 1 -14.42 3.54 3.07
CA MET A 1 -14.13 4.98 2.89
C MET A 1 -12.69 5.13 2.39
N TYR A 2 -12.47 5.83 1.27
CA TYR A 2 -11.33 5.62 0.36
C TYR A 2 -9.99 6.22 0.85
N SER A 3 -9.00 5.37 1.05
CA SER A 3 -7.63 5.71 1.49
C SER A 3 -6.79 6.43 0.42
N GLY A 4 -7.19 6.41 -0.85
CA GLY A 4 -6.37 6.87 -1.98
C GLY A 4 -6.08 8.37 -2.06
N ALA A 5 -6.68 9.17 -1.20
CA ALA A 5 -6.42 10.58 -1.13
C ALA A 5 -5.39 10.97 -0.07
N TYR A 6 -5.08 10.09 0.90
CA TYR A 6 -4.00 10.35 1.87
C TYR A 6 -2.60 10.42 1.22
N GLN A 7 -2.47 10.13 -0.08
CA GLN A 7 -1.16 9.91 -0.73
C GLN A 7 -0.79 10.86 -1.88
N LEU A 8 -1.73 11.59 -2.49
CA LEU A 8 -1.32 12.78 -3.26
C LEU A 8 -0.79 13.88 -2.33
N SER A 9 -1.25 13.86 -1.07
CA SER A 9 -0.61 14.61 0.00
C SER A 9 0.76 14.09 0.42
N GLU A 10 1.16 12.84 0.14
CA GLU A 10 2.54 12.39 0.40
C GLU A 10 3.50 12.88 -0.68
N LEU A 11 3.08 12.81 -1.95
CA LEU A 11 3.76 13.44 -3.08
C LEU A 11 4.00 14.95 -2.84
N GLU A 12 2.99 15.62 -2.28
CA GLU A 12 3.08 17.04 -1.93
C GLU A 12 3.84 17.27 -0.62
N ARG A 13 3.66 16.42 0.39
CA ARG A 13 4.42 16.47 1.63
C ARG A 13 5.90 16.31 1.33
N GLU A 14 6.32 15.46 0.41
CA GLU A 14 7.71 15.37 -0.01
C GLU A 14 8.21 16.64 -0.71
N ASN A 15 7.39 17.31 -1.50
CA ASN A 15 7.76 18.61 -2.06
C ASN A 15 7.84 19.72 -0.98
N LEU A 16 7.07 19.60 0.10
CA LEU A 16 6.99 20.59 1.18
C LEU A 16 7.96 20.31 2.35
N VAL A 17 8.25 19.05 2.64
CA VAL A 17 9.08 18.53 3.75
C VAL A 17 10.46 18.11 3.23
N GLY A 18 10.55 17.65 1.99
CA GLY A 18 11.76 17.12 1.36
C GLY A 18 11.86 15.59 1.44
N PRO A 19 12.61 14.96 0.51
CA PRO A 19 12.87 13.51 0.54
C PRO A 19 13.83 13.15 1.68
N ARG A 20 13.92 11.85 2.02
CA ARG A 20 14.97 11.33 2.91
C ARG A 20 16.37 11.52 2.31
N ALA A 21 17.37 11.38 3.17
CA ALA A 21 18.77 11.35 2.77
C ALA A 21 19.01 10.29 1.68
N THR A 22 19.85 10.59 0.70
CA THR A 22 20.13 9.69 -0.43
C THR A 22 20.62 8.32 0.04
N ASN A 23 21.45 8.27 1.07
CA ASN A 23 21.98 7.03 1.63
C ASN A 23 20.86 6.10 2.15
N ASP A 24 19.84 6.66 2.80
CA ASP A 24 18.69 5.89 3.30
C ASP A 24 17.79 5.39 2.16
N ARG A 25 17.75 6.14 1.06
CA ARG A 25 16.98 5.77 -0.14
C ARG A 25 17.66 4.65 -0.92
N GLU A 26 18.99 4.68 -0.99
CA GLU A 26 19.78 3.63 -1.63
C GLU A 26 19.82 2.34 -0.81
N ARG A 27 19.81 2.45 0.53
CA ARG A 27 19.86 1.31 1.45
C ARG A 27 18.73 1.37 2.47
N PHE A 28 17.58 0.82 2.10
CA PHE A 28 16.37 0.79 2.93
C PHE A 28 15.92 -0.63 3.35
N PRO A 29 16.68 -1.32 4.22
CA PRO A 29 16.22 -2.59 4.77
C PRO A 29 15.06 -2.39 5.76
N PRO A 30 14.12 -3.34 5.86
CA PRO A 30 13.08 -3.29 6.88
C PRO A 30 13.70 -3.36 8.28
N ASN A 31 13.25 -2.54 9.21
CA ASN A 31 13.81 -2.53 10.57
C ASN A 31 13.52 -3.84 11.33
N ASN A 32 12.31 -4.39 11.21
CA ASN A 32 11.86 -5.58 11.92
C ASN A 32 10.68 -6.27 11.22
N ILE A 33 10.98 -7.38 10.54
CA ILE A 33 10.01 -8.15 9.77
C ILE A 33 8.98 -8.83 10.68
N LEU A 34 9.35 -9.24 11.90
CA LEU A 34 8.42 -9.90 12.82
C LEU A 34 7.37 -8.92 13.32
N LEU A 35 7.78 -7.70 13.69
CA LEU A 35 6.85 -6.65 14.11
C LEU A 35 5.94 -6.23 12.97
N MET A 36 6.47 -6.12 11.75
CA MET A 36 5.67 -5.89 10.54
C MET A 36 4.59 -6.97 10.37
N LEU A 37 4.94 -8.25 10.54
CA LEU A 37 3.99 -9.36 10.44
C LEU A 37 2.94 -9.36 11.56
N ALA A 38 3.32 -9.00 12.79
CA ALA A 38 2.38 -8.81 13.88
C ALA A 38 1.37 -7.69 13.55
N GLY A 39 1.86 -6.55 13.05
CA GLY A 39 1.02 -5.46 12.56
C GLY A 39 0.10 -5.89 11.41
N ALA A 40 0.61 -6.68 10.47
CA ALA A 40 -0.16 -7.23 9.37
C ALA A 40 -1.32 -8.11 9.85
N GLY A 41 -1.07 -8.98 10.83
CA GLY A 41 -2.10 -9.82 11.44
C GLY A 41 -3.17 -9.02 12.17
N LEU A 42 -2.76 -8.00 12.95
CA LEU A 42 -3.67 -7.09 13.63
C LEU A 42 -4.52 -6.28 12.63
N LEU A 43 -3.92 -5.80 11.54
CA LEU A 43 -4.63 -5.08 10.48
C LEU A 43 -5.67 -5.95 9.81
N TRP A 44 -5.34 -7.19 9.41
CA TRP A 44 -6.30 -8.08 8.77
C TRP A 44 -7.46 -8.40 9.73
N MET A 45 -7.16 -8.75 10.98
CA MET A 45 -8.17 -9.00 12.00
C MET A 45 -9.07 -7.78 12.26
N GLY A 46 -8.46 -6.60 12.40
CA GLY A 46 -9.19 -5.34 12.59
C GLY A 46 -10.06 -4.98 11.38
N TRP A 47 -9.62 -5.30 10.17
CA TRP A 47 -10.37 -5.01 8.95
C TRP A 47 -11.67 -5.79 8.83
N THR A 48 -11.75 -6.97 9.46
CA THR A 48 -13.01 -7.72 9.60
C THR A 48 -14.06 -6.88 10.33
N GLY A 49 -13.66 -6.20 11.41
CA GLY A 49 -14.51 -5.25 12.12
C GLY A 49 -14.76 -3.95 11.33
N PHE A 50 -13.73 -3.46 10.62
CA PHE A 50 -13.84 -2.26 9.79
C PHE A 50 -14.89 -2.40 8.68
N ASN A 51 -14.83 -3.45 7.87
CA ASN A 51 -15.79 -3.68 6.79
C ASN A 51 -17.09 -4.32 7.30
N GLY A 52 -17.00 -5.26 8.25
CA GLY A 52 -18.18 -5.94 8.80
C GLY A 52 -19.06 -5.04 9.67
N GLY A 53 -18.47 -4.00 10.28
CA GLY A 53 -19.17 -3.02 11.12
C GLY A 53 -19.74 -1.82 10.36
N ASP A 54 -19.35 -1.62 9.09
CA ASP A 54 -19.77 -0.47 8.26
C ASP A 54 -21.31 -0.34 8.10
N PRO A 55 -22.11 -1.43 8.13
CA PRO A 55 -23.57 -1.33 8.15
C PRO A 55 -24.17 -0.84 9.48
N TYR A 56 -23.38 -0.71 10.56
CA TYR A 56 -23.82 -0.34 11.92
C TYR A 56 -24.89 -1.22 12.55
N MET A 57 -25.13 -2.41 11.98
CA MET A 57 -26.11 -3.37 12.45
C MET A 57 -25.70 -4.79 12.08
N VAL A 58 -26.21 -5.76 12.83
CA VAL A 58 -26.08 -7.19 12.48
C VAL A 58 -27.02 -7.49 11.32
N SER A 59 -26.48 -7.82 10.16
CA SER A 59 -27.23 -8.05 8.93
C SER A 59 -26.53 -9.04 8.00
N THR A 60 -27.22 -9.42 6.93
CA THR A 60 -26.63 -10.19 5.83
C THR A 60 -25.53 -9.40 5.11
N ASP A 61 -25.63 -8.07 5.08
CA ASP A 61 -24.61 -7.17 4.53
C ASP A 61 -23.32 -7.25 5.34
N ALA A 62 -23.41 -7.15 6.67
CA ALA A 62 -22.26 -7.31 7.57
C ALA A 62 -21.56 -8.68 7.36
N SER A 63 -22.35 -9.75 7.25
CA SER A 63 -21.81 -11.10 7.01
C SER A 63 -21.12 -11.23 5.64
N LEU A 64 -21.69 -10.62 4.60
CA LEU A 64 -21.12 -10.59 3.26
C LEU A 64 -19.83 -9.76 3.21
N ALA A 65 -19.82 -8.61 3.89
CA ALA A 65 -18.66 -7.73 3.99
C ALA A 65 -17.47 -8.44 4.65
N VAL A 66 -17.70 -9.16 5.74
CA VAL A 66 -16.66 -10.00 6.38
C VAL A 66 -16.14 -11.05 5.40
N LEU A 67 -17.03 -11.81 4.75
CA LEU A 67 -16.63 -12.88 3.82
C LEU A 67 -15.80 -12.34 2.66
N ASN A 68 -16.28 -11.28 2.01
CA ASN A 68 -15.61 -10.64 0.87
C ASN A 68 -14.26 -10.07 1.27
N THR A 69 -14.14 -9.51 2.49
CA THR A 69 -12.87 -9.01 3.02
C THR A 69 -11.81 -10.11 3.05
N HIS A 70 -12.13 -11.28 3.62
CA HIS A 70 -11.17 -12.38 3.69
C HIS A 70 -10.84 -12.96 2.31
N VAL A 71 -11.84 -13.18 1.46
CA VAL A 71 -11.65 -13.80 0.14
C VAL A 71 -10.85 -12.90 -0.81
N CYS A 72 -11.16 -11.60 -0.84
CA CYS A 72 -10.41 -10.64 -1.65
C CYS A 72 -8.94 -10.57 -1.20
N THR A 73 -8.72 -10.39 0.11
CA THR A 73 -7.38 -10.29 0.69
C THR A 73 -6.53 -11.53 0.47
N ALA A 74 -7.10 -12.73 0.69
CA ALA A 74 -6.39 -13.97 0.44
C ALA A 74 -6.00 -14.11 -1.05
N THR A 75 -6.91 -13.75 -1.96
CA THR A 75 -6.64 -13.82 -3.40
C THR A 75 -5.59 -12.80 -3.84
N SER A 76 -5.60 -11.59 -3.29
CA SER A 76 -4.60 -10.55 -3.56
C SER A 76 -3.22 -10.94 -3.04
N LEU A 77 -3.13 -11.43 -1.80
CA LEU A 77 -1.89 -11.94 -1.21
C LEU A 77 -1.29 -13.06 -2.08
N LEU A 78 -2.09 -14.05 -2.44
CA LEU A 78 -1.63 -15.17 -3.28
C LEU A 78 -1.19 -14.69 -4.66
N THR A 79 -1.93 -13.77 -5.27
CA THR A 79 -1.56 -13.20 -6.58
C THR A 79 -0.22 -12.50 -6.51
N TRP A 80 -0.01 -11.66 -5.49
CA TRP A 80 1.25 -10.95 -5.29
C TRP A 80 2.41 -11.93 -5.08
N LEU A 81 2.22 -12.94 -4.22
CA LEU A 81 3.24 -13.94 -3.93
C LEU A 81 3.59 -14.76 -5.18
N VAL A 82 2.60 -15.13 -5.99
CA VAL A 82 2.82 -15.81 -7.28
C VAL A 82 3.63 -14.92 -8.22
N LEU A 83 3.32 -13.62 -8.30
CA LEU A 83 4.09 -12.69 -9.13
C LEU A 83 5.53 -12.54 -8.64
N ASP A 84 5.75 -12.48 -7.33
CA ASP A 84 7.11 -12.45 -6.76
C ASP A 84 7.90 -13.72 -7.11
N ILE A 85 7.27 -14.90 -7.00
CA ILE A 85 7.91 -16.16 -7.38
C ILE A 85 8.22 -16.19 -8.89
N VAL A 86 7.28 -15.76 -9.73
CA VAL A 86 7.44 -15.81 -11.19
C VAL A 86 8.52 -14.85 -11.69
N PHE A 87 8.57 -13.62 -11.16
CA PHE A 87 9.48 -12.58 -11.66
C PHE A 87 10.80 -12.48 -10.90
N PHE A 88 10.82 -12.86 -9.61
CA PHE A 88 12.02 -12.77 -8.76
C PHE A 88 12.53 -14.14 -8.28
N GLY A 89 11.84 -15.24 -8.62
CA GLY A 89 12.26 -16.61 -8.34
C GLY A 89 12.09 -17.07 -6.88
N LYS A 90 11.62 -16.20 -5.99
CA LYS A 90 11.49 -16.48 -4.54
C LYS A 90 10.26 -15.77 -3.96
N PRO A 91 9.56 -16.39 -2.99
CA PRO A 91 8.49 -15.71 -2.27
C PRO A 91 9.06 -14.60 -1.38
N SER A 92 8.35 -13.48 -1.28
CA SER A 92 8.70 -12.35 -0.41
C SER A 92 7.67 -12.18 0.71
N VAL A 93 8.14 -12.13 1.97
CA VAL A 93 7.28 -11.86 3.14
C VAL A 93 6.76 -10.42 3.12
N ILE A 94 7.62 -9.48 2.74
CA ILE A 94 7.24 -8.08 2.54
C ILE A 94 6.21 -8.00 1.43
N GLY A 95 6.47 -8.66 0.29
CA GLY A 95 5.53 -8.72 -0.84
C GLY A 95 4.17 -9.31 -0.47
N ALA A 96 4.15 -10.43 0.26
CA ALA A 96 2.90 -11.02 0.76
C ALA A 96 2.12 -10.06 1.67
N THR A 97 2.83 -9.30 2.51
CA THR A 97 2.22 -8.27 3.36
C THR A 97 1.64 -7.12 2.52
N GLN A 98 2.33 -6.69 1.47
CA GLN A 98 1.81 -5.68 0.54
C GLN A 98 0.56 -6.19 -0.20
N GLY A 99 0.60 -7.41 -0.72
CA GLY A 99 -0.56 -8.04 -1.38
C GLY A 99 -1.75 -8.21 -0.45
N MET A 100 -1.52 -8.50 0.83
CA MET A 100 -2.56 -8.50 1.85
C MET A 100 -3.20 -7.10 1.98
N ILE A 101 -2.39 -6.05 2.16
CA ILE A 101 -2.87 -4.67 2.31
C ILE A 101 -3.66 -4.23 1.08
N THR A 102 -3.16 -4.48 -0.14
CA THR A 102 -3.84 -4.04 -1.36
C THR A 102 -5.19 -4.72 -1.55
N GLY A 103 -5.34 -5.98 -1.15
CA GLY A 103 -6.61 -6.69 -1.16
C GLY A 103 -7.62 -6.10 -0.17
N LEU A 104 -7.17 -5.81 1.06
CA LEU A 104 -7.97 -5.16 2.10
C LEU A 104 -8.44 -3.77 1.66
N VAL A 105 -7.55 -2.97 1.09
CA VAL A 105 -7.88 -1.63 0.58
C VAL A 105 -8.84 -1.71 -0.61
N CYS A 106 -8.59 -2.60 -1.57
CA CYS A 106 -9.42 -2.74 -2.77
C CYS A 106 -10.85 -3.17 -2.44
N ILE A 107 -11.06 -4.09 -1.49
CA ILE A 107 -12.41 -4.57 -1.17
C ILE A 107 -13.21 -3.61 -0.30
N THR A 108 -12.55 -2.73 0.45
CA THR A 108 -13.18 -1.79 1.39
C THR A 108 -14.43 -1.07 0.84
N PRO A 109 -14.40 -0.42 -0.34
CA PRO A 109 -15.60 0.25 -0.87
C PRO A 109 -16.69 -0.69 -1.41
N ALA A 110 -16.38 -1.98 -1.53
CA ALA A 110 -17.18 -2.97 -2.23
C ALA A 110 -17.65 -4.11 -1.31
N ALA A 111 -17.14 -4.21 -0.08
CA ALA A 111 -17.23 -5.39 0.76
C ALA A 111 -18.68 -5.88 0.94
N GLY A 112 -19.62 -4.98 1.20
CA GLY A 112 -21.04 -5.30 1.37
C GLY A 112 -21.88 -5.41 0.10
N VAL A 113 -21.31 -5.03 -1.06
CA VAL A 113 -22.09 -4.76 -2.29
C VAL A 113 -21.63 -5.56 -3.52
N VAL A 114 -20.65 -6.45 -3.35
CA VAL A 114 -20.19 -7.38 -4.41
C VAL A 114 -20.41 -8.83 -4.00
N GLN A 115 -20.43 -9.71 -5.00
CA GLN A 115 -20.53 -11.15 -4.76
C GLN A 115 -19.17 -11.76 -4.45
N GLY A 116 -19.13 -12.92 -3.79
CA GLY A 116 -17.85 -13.57 -3.44
C GLY A 116 -16.93 -13.84 -4.64
N TRP A 117 -17.50 -14.23 -5.79
CA TRP A 117 -16.70 -14.44 -7.02
C TRP A 117 -16.09 -13.15 -7.56
N ALA A 118 -16.81 -12.03 -7.38
CA ALA A 118 -16.34 -10.70 -7.75
C ALA A 118 -15.19 -10.26 -6.84
N ALA A 119 -15.31 -10.51 -5.54
CA ALA A 119 -14.25 -10.24 -4.56
C ALA A 119 -12.95 -10.99 -4.91
N MET A 120 -13.02 -12.23 -5.41
CA MET A 120 -11.83 -12.94 -5.91
C MET A 120 -11.17 -12.22 -7.09
N ILE A 121 -11.95 -11.78 -8.08
CA ILE A 121 -11.40 -11.04 -9.24
C ILE A 121 -10.78 -9.71 -8.79
N MET A 122 -11.43 -8.99 -7.88
CA MET A 122 -10.89 -7.78 -7.27
C MET A 122 -9.58 -8.07 -6.53
N GLY A 123 -9.48 -9.22 -5.85
CA GLY A 123 -8.25 -9.72 -5.25
C GLY A 123 -7.14 -9.92 -6.27
N VAL A 124 -7.40 -10.62 -7.39
CA VAL A 124 -6.40 -10.79 -8.47
C VAL A 124 -5.96 -9.43 -9.03
N MET A 125 -6.89 -8.51 -9.27
CA MET A 125 -6.58 -7.18 -9.78
C MET A 125 -5.75 -6.35 -8.79
N SER A 126 -6.10 -6.38 -7.50
CA SER A 126 -5.37 -5.64 -6.44
C SER A 126 -4.04 -6.28 -6.04
N GLY A 127 -3.85 -7.57 -6.30
CA GLY A 127 -2.54 -8.22 -6.15
C GLY A 127 -1.62 -7.94 -7.34
N SER A 128 -2.17 -7.75 -8.55
CA SER A 128 -1.37 -7.64 -9.78
C SER A 128 -1.10 -6.21 -10.25
N ILE A 129 -2.09 -5.32 -10.19
CA ILE A 129 -1.93 -3.95 -10.70
C ILE A 129 -1.02 -3.11 -9.79
N PRO A 130 -1.24 -3.02 -8.46
CA PRO A 130 -0.30 -2.39 -7.54
C PRO A 130 1.11 -3.00 -7.59
N TRP A 131 1.20 -4.32 -7.73
CA TRP A 131 2.49 -4.99 -7.93
C TRP A 131 3.20 -4.46 -9.18
N TYR A 132 2.49 -4.38 -10.30
CA TYR A 132 3.04 -3.86 -11.56
C TYR A 132 3.42 -2.38 -11.46
N THR A 133 2.58 -1.55 -10.84
CA THR A 133 2.87 -0.13 -10.69
C THR A 133 4.10 0.09 -9.81
N MET A 134 4.25 -0.69 -8.74
CA MET A 134 5.38 -0.61 -7.81
C MET A 134 6.67 -1.18 -8.41
N MET A 135 6.62 -2.38 -8.99
CA MET A 135 7.83 -3.09 -9.43
C MET A 135 8.33 -2.68 -10.81
N VAL A 136 7.43 -2.25 -11.69
CA VAL A 136 7.74 -1.95 -13.09
C VAL A 136 7.57 -0.46 -13.40
N LEU A 137 6.39 0.10 -13.12
CA LEU A 137 6.06 1.46 -13.57
C LEU A 137 6.85 2.54 -12.82
N HIS A 138 7.03 2.37 -11.51
CA HIS A 138 7.80 3.28 -10.67
C HIS A 138 9.24 3.46 -11.20
N LYS A 139 9.85 2.40 -11.75
CA LYS A 139 11.20 2.45 -12.37
C LYS A 139 11.22 3.09 -13.76
N LYS A 140 10.08 3.36 -14.39
CA LYS A 140 9.99 3.89 -15.75
C LYS A 140 9.54 5.35 -15.80
N ILE A 141 8.67 5.76 -14.88
CA ILE A 141 8.12 7.13 -14.85
C ILE A 141 9.02 8.03 -13.99
N SER A 142 9.60 9.06 -14.61
CA SER A 142 10.49 10.01 -13.93
C SER A 142 9.82 10.65 -12.70
N ILE A 143 8.56 11.07 -12.85
CA ILE A 143 7.81 11.67 -11.74
C ILE A 143 7.77 10.72 -10.54
N LEU A 144 7.43 9.45 -10.74
CA LEU A 144 7.37 8.48 -9.65
C LEU A 144 8.73 8.15 -9.01
N LYS A 145 9.85 8.29 -9.74
CA LYS A 145 11.19 8.06 -9.17
C LYS A 145 11.64 9.15 -8.20
N HIS A 146 11.15 10.37 -8.39
CA HIS A 146 11.48 11.49 -7.52
C HIS A 146 10.69 11.44 -6.22
N VAL A 147 9.75 10.51 -6.12
CA VAL A 147 8.83 10.34 -5.01
C VAL A 147 9.39 9.30 -4.08
N ASP A 148 9.70 9.73 -2.86
CA ASP A 148 10.28 8.95 -1.78
C ASP A 148 9.23 8.30 -0.87
N ASP A 149 8.30 7.56 -1.49
CA ASP A 149 7.21 6.86 -0.81
C ASP A 149 7.76 5.64 -0.04
N THR A 150 8.19 5.89 1.20
CA THR A 150 8.88 4.95 2.07
C THR A 150 8.12 3.64 2.30
N MET A 151 6.80 3.72 2.40
CA MET A 151 5.93 2.58 2.75
C MET A 151 5.16 2.05 1.53
N ALA A 152 5.47 2.55 0.33
CA ALA A 152 4.76 2.27 -0.92
C ALA A 152 3.24 2.50 -0.82
N VAL A 153 2.84 3.50 -0.02
CA VAL A 153 1.44 3.81 0.30
C VAL A 153 0.68 4.22 -0.97
N PHE A 154 1.33 4.90 -1.91
CA PHE A 154 0.72 5.29 -3.18
C PHE A 154 0.21 4.08 -3.97
N HIS A 155 1.04 3.05 -4.12
CA HIS A 155 0.66 1.86 -4.88
C HIS A 155 -0.35 1.02 -4.09
N THR A 156 -0.13 0.88 -2.80
CA THR A 156 -0.91 -0.04 -1.96
C THR A 156 -2.26 0.51 -1.55
N HIS A 157 -2.42 1.84 -1.55
CA HIS A 157 -3.66 2.50 -1.15
C HIS A 157 -4.28 3.35 -2.26
N ALA A 158 -3.53 4.19 -2.97
CA ALA A 158 -4.11 5.03 -4.02
C ALA A 158 -4.48 4.23 -5.26
N VAL A 159 -3.55 3.42 -5.78
CA VAL A 159 -3.83 2.53 -6.93
C VAL A 159 -4.84 1.45 -6.51
N ALA A 160 -4.59 0.72 -5.43
CA ALA A 160 -5.50 -0.34 -4.98
C ALA A 160 -6.88 0.19 -4.56
N GLY A 161 -6.97 1.34 -3.91
CA GLY A 161 -8.23 1.95 -3.49
C GLY A 161 -9.04 2.49 -4.67
N SER A 162 -8.37 3.04 -5.69
CA SER A 162 -9.02 3.39 -6.96
C SER A 162 -9.55 2.15 -7.66
N LEU A 163 -8.78 1.06 -7.64
CA LEU A 163 -9.23 -0.26 -8.09
C LEU A 163 -10.33 -0.87 -7.20
N GLY A 164 -10.64 -0.33 -6.03
CA GLY A 164 -11.82 -0.74 -5.28
C GLY A 164 -13.10 -0.06 -5.78
N GLY A 165 -12.98 1.21 -6.18
CA GLY A 165 -14.11 2.00 -6.70
C GLY A 165 -14.47 1.74 -8.17
N ILE A 166 -13.56 1.14 -8.95
CA ILE A 166 -13.69 0.95 -10.40
C ILE A 166 -14.36 -0.38 -10.83
N PRO A 167 -14.06 -1.55 -10.22
CA PRO A 167 -14.58 -2.85 -10.63
C PRO A 167 -16.05 -2.99 -10.26
N LYS A 168 -16.88 -2.87 -11.28
CA LYS A 168 -18.32 -2.99 -11.16
C LYS A 168 -18.78 -4.40 -11.37
N LEU A 169 -18.29 -5.25 -10.49
CA LEU A 169 -18.77 -6.60 -10.28
C LEU A 169 -19.88 -6.63 -9.22
N CYS A 170 -20.38 -5.47 -8.79
CA CYS A 170 -21.60 -5.34 -8.01
C CYS A 170 -22.81 -5.78 -8.85
N ARG A 171 -23.26 -7.02 -8.69
CA ARG A 171 -24.68 -7.20 -8.43
C ARG A 171 -24.78 -6.90 -6.96
N ILE A 172 -25.80 -6.13 -6.57
CA ILE A 172 -26.32 -6.04 -5.19
C ILE A 172 -26.08 -4.67 -4.56
N PHE A 173 -27.14 -3.86 -4.62
CA PHE A 173 -27.72 -3.41 -3.37
C PHE A 173 -28.62 -4.53 -2.87
N TYR A 174 -28.21 -5.25 -1.82
CA TYR A 174 -29.11 -6.18 -1.14
C TYR A 174 -30.07 -5.26 -0.40
N LEU A 175 -31.38 -5.48 -0.58
CA LEU A 175 -32.42 -4.80 0.20
C LEU A 175 -32.64 -3.30 -0.05
N VAL A 176 -32.02 -2.67 -1.05
CA VAL A 176 -32.42 -1.31 -1.47
C VAL A 176 -33.52 -1.40 -2.52
N GLY A 177 -34.68 -0.80 -2.21
CA GLY A 177 -35.73 -0.54 -3.21
C GLY A 177 -35.15 0.26 -4.39
N ASP A 178 -35.58 -0.02 -5.62
CA ASP A 178 -35.03 0.59 -6.84
C ASP A 178 -33.56 0.26 -7.16
N TRP A 179 -33.04 -0.90 -6.70
CA TRP A 179 -31.69 -1.41 -7.02
C TRP A 179 -31.34 -1.39 -8.52
N GLN A 180 -32.34 -1.43 -9.39
CA GLN A 180 -32.21 -1.32 -10.85
C GLN A 180 -31.54 -0.01 -11.29
N HIS A 181 -31.65 1.06 -10.49
CA HIS A 181 -31.03 2.35 -10.77
C HIS A 181 -29.53 2.39 -10.48
N TYR A 182 -29.04 1.43 -9.69
CA TYR A 182 -27.67 1.38 -9.20
C TYR A 182 -27.01 0.04 -9.57
N ILE A 183 -26.79 -0.13 -10.87
CA ILE A 183 -26.19 -1.34 -11.44
C ILE A 183 -24.71 -1.11 -11.75
N GLY A 184 -23.88 -2.09 -11.44
CA GLY A 184 -22.50 -2.12 -11.93
C GLY A 184 -22.44 -2.15 -13.48
N LEU A 185 -21.36 -1.70 -14.10
CA LEU A 185 -21.21 -1.67 -15.57
C LEU A 185 -21.22 -3.08 -16.15
N ALA A 186 -20.58 -4.06 -15.52
CA ALA A 186 -20.60 -5.43 -16.02
C ALA A 186 -22.05 -5.95 -16.09
N TYR A 187 -22.82 -5.71 -15.04
CA TYR A 187 -24.23 -6.06 -15.00
C TYR A 187 -25.10 -5.20 -15.91
N GLY A 188 -24.83 -3.89 -16.02
CA GLY A 188 -25.54 -3.00 -16.93
C GLY A 188 -25.32 -3.34 -18.40
N LEU A 189 -24.12 -3.83 -18.76
CA LEU A 189 -23.84 -4.41 -20.08
C LEU A 189 -24.61 -5.71 -20.29
N GLN A 190 -24.61 -6.61 -19.30
CA GLN A 190 -25.30 -7.90 -19.39
C GLN A 190 -26.83 -7.76 -19.44
N SER A 191 -27.41 -6.83 -18.68
CA SER A 191 -28.86 -6.66 -18.52
C SER A 191 -29.46 -5.61 -19.46
N GLY A 192 -28.68 -5.06 -20.39
CA GLY A 192 -29.10 -4.01 -21.32
C GLY A 192 -29.27 -2.61 -20.69
N GLN A 193 -28.96 -2.44 -19.40
CA GLN A 193 -29.04 -1.17 -18.66
C GLN A 193 -27.72 -0.39 -18.70
N VAL A 194 -27.13 -0.28 -19.89
CA VAL A 194 -25.78 0.27 -20.11
C VAL A 194 -25.65 1.69 -19.57
N LYS A 195 -26.68 2.53 -19.75
CA LYS A 195 -26.69 3.92 -19.25
C LYS A 195 -26.56 4.01 -17.73
N ALA A 196 -27.27 3.17 -16.98
CA ALA A 196 -27.18 3.11 -15.52
C ALA A 196 -25.80 2.61 -15.09
N GLY A 197 -25.28 1.59 -15.79
CA GLY A 197 -23.92 1.09 -15.62
C GLY A 197 -22.86 2.19 -15.79
N PHE A 198 -22.92 3.00 -16.86
CA PHE A 198 -21.98 4.10 -17.07
C PHE A 198 -22.16 5.24 -16.05
N LYS A 199 -23.40 5.58 -15.69
CA LYS A 199 -23.69 6.57 -14.64
C LYS A 199 -23.00 6.20 -13.33
N GLN A 200 -23.08 4.93 -12.91
CA GLN A 200 -22.36 4.45 -11.73
C GLN A 200 -20.84 4.58 -11.88
N MET A 201 -20.27 4.55 -13.09
CA MET A 201 -18.81 4.82 -13.27
C MET A 201 -18.49 6.25 -12.98
N GLY A 202 -19.29 7.13 -13.59
CA GLY A 202 -19.09 8.56 -13.46
C GLY A 202 -19.13 8.96 -12.00
N ILE A 203 -20.06 8.41 -11.22
CA ILE A 203 -20.18 8.68 -9.78
C ILE A 203 -18.92 8.21 -9.03
N GLN A 204 -18.43 6.99 -9.29
CA GLN A 204 -17.24 6.49 -8.59
C GLN A 204 -15.97 7.25 -8.97
N ILE A 205 -15.78 7.56 -10.26
CA ILE A 205 -14.66 8.38 -10.73
C ILE A 205 -14.74 9.78 -10.13
N LEU A 206 -15.92 10.39 -10.10
CA LEU A 206 -16.12 11.69 -9.48
C LEU A 206 -15.83 11.65 -7.98
N GLY A 207 -16.23 10.58 -7.28
CA GLY A 207 -15.90 10.37 -5.87
C GLY A 207 -14.39 10.25 -5.64
N ILE A 208 -13.69 9.45 -6.46
CA ILE A 208 -12.23 9.33 -6.41
C ILE A 208 -11.57 10.71 -6.62
N LEU A 209 -11.96 11.43 -7.67
CA LEU A 209 -11.43 12.76 -7.98
C LEU A 209 -11.71 13.78 -6.87
N PHE A 210 -12.92 13.77 -6.31
CA PHE A 210 -13.28 14.65 -5.20
C PHE A 210 -12.39 14.40 -3.98
N VAL A 211 -12.23 13.14 -3.58
CA VAL A 211 -11.42 12.76 -2.41
C VAL A 211 -9.96 13.14 -2.65
N ILE A 212 -9.42 12.87 -3.86
CA ILE A 212 -8.09 13.32 -4.28
C ILE A 212 -7.91 14.84 -4.11
N VAL A 213 -8.82 15.64 -4.67
CA VAL A 213 -8.73 17.11 -4.64
C VAL A 213 -8.80 17.64 -3.22
N VAL A 214 -9.72 17.11 -2.41
CA VAL A 214 -9.87 17.53 -1.01
C VAL A 214 -8.58 17.26 -0.23
N ASN A 215 -7.99 16.07 -0.32
CA ASN A 215 -6.81 15.79 0.49
C ASN A 215 -5.55 16.52 0.00
N VAL A 216 -5.39 16.70 -1.31
CA VAL A 216 -4.33 17.55 -1.87
C VAL A 216 -4.42 18.95 -1.28
N ILE A 217 -5.59 19.59 -1.42
CA ILE A 217 -5.79 20.97 -0.98
C ILE A 217 -5.63 21.06 0.54
N THR A 218 -6.34 20.22 1.29
CA THR A 218 -6.35 20.30 2.75
C THR A 218 -4.99 19.98 3.35
N THR A 219 -4.30 18.95 2.88
CA THR A 219 -2.98 18.60 3.43
C THR A 219 -1.93 19.63 3.06
N SER A 220 -1.94 20.12 1.81
CA SER A 220 -1.07 21.22 1.40
C SER A 220 -1.27 22.46 2.26
N ILE A 221 -2.53 22.85 2.54
CA ILE A 221 -2.83 23.98 3.43
C ILE A 221 -2.28 23.71 4.84
N ILE A 222 -2.52 22.53 5.41
CA ILE A 222 -2.04 22.19 6.76
C ILE A 222 -0.51 22.24 6.83
N CYS A 223 0.19 21.62 5.88
CA CYS A 223 1.65 21.61 5.83
C CYS A 223 2.20 23.03 5.65
N LEU A 224 1.65 23.83 4.72
CA LEU A 224 2.12 25.21 4.50
C LEU A 224 1.90 26.10 5.73
N LEU A 225 0.76 25.96 6.40
CA LEU A 225 0.47 26.73 7.61
C LEU A 225 1.37 26.30 8.78
N LEU A 226 1.50 25.00 9.04
CA LEU A 226 2.37 24.50 10.10
C LEU A 226 3.84 24.82 9.83
N GLY A 227 4.29 24.67 8.59
CA GLY A 227 5.65 25.01 8.14
C GLY A 227 6.03 26.47 8.37
N ARG A 228 5.06 27.36 8.57
CA ARG A 228 5.32 28.76 8.94
C ARG A 228 5.71 28.93 10.42
N PHE A 229 5.32 28.01 11.28
CA PHE A 229 5.51 28.08 12.73
C PHE A 229 6.52 27.06 13.26
N ILE A 230 6.57 25.87 12.66
CA ILE A 230 7.43 24.76 13.07
C ILE A 230 8.08 24.11 11.84
N PRO A 231 9.36 23.72 11.91
CA PRO A 231 9.99 22.97 10.83
C PRO A 231 9.29 21.61 10.69
N LEU A 232 8.89 21.26 9.47
CA LEU A 232 8.22 19.98 9.19
C LEU A 232 9.21 18.81 9.06
N ARG A 233 10.50 19.11 8.92
CA ARG A 233 11.60 18.15 8.80
C ARG A 233 12.69 18.51 9.79
N LEU A 234 13.27 17.50 10.43
CA LEU A 234 14.47 17.64 11.24
C LEU A 234 15.65 18.11 10.39
N ASN A 235 16.66 18.70 11.03
CA ASN A 235 17.89 19.07 10.32
C ASN A 235 18.67 17.79 9.93
N GLU A 236 19.64 17.93 9.01
CA GLU A 236 20.35 16.76 8.46
C GLU A 236 21.17 16.02 9.54
N ASP A 237 21.73 16.73 10.52
CA ASP A 237 22.52 16.14 11.60
C ASP A 237 21.64 15.30 12.54
N GLU A 238 20.45 15.80 12.91
CA GLU A 238 19.45 15.08 13.71
C GLU A 238 18.90 13.86 12.95
N LEU A 239 18.72 13.95 11.63
CA LEU A 239 18.29 12.82 10.81
C LEU A 239 19.32 11.69 10.78
N GLN A 240 20.62 12.02 10.79
CA GLN A 240 21.68 11.01 10.86
C GLN A 240 21.70 10.28 12.20
N ILE A 241 21.38 10.98 13.30
CA ILE A 241 21.31 10.39 14.65
C ILE A 241 20.02 9.58 14.83
N GLY A 242 18.90 10.07 14.29
CA GLY A 242 17.60 9.40 14.36
C GLY A 242 16.92 9.54 15.72
N ASP A 243 16.27 8.46 16.17
CA ASP A 243 15.42 8.47 17.38
C ASP A 243 16.19 8.91 18.65
N ASP A 244 17.50 8.64 18.74
CA ASP A 244 18.31 9.06 19.89
C ASP A 244 18.39 10.60 20.02
N ALA A 245 18.40 11.34 18.91
CA ALA A 245 18.42 12.81 18.95
C ALA A 245 17.12 13.41 19.51
N ILE A 246 16.00 12.71 19.34
CA ILE A 246 14.66 13.21 19.68
C ILE A 246 14.16 12.64 21.01
N HIS A 247 14.42 11.35 21.24
CA HIS A 247 13.89 10.58 22.35
C HIS A 247 14.96 10.18 23.37
N GLY A 248 16.26 10.24 23.01
CA GLY A 248 17.35 9.76 23.87
C GLY A 248 17.31 8.25 24.12
N GLU A 249 16.61 7.52 23.26
CA GLU A 249 16.36 6.08 23.36
C GLU A 249 16.72 5.41 22.04
N GLU A 250 17.44 4.28 22.12
CA GLU A 250 17.61 3.37 20.99
C GLU A 250 16.46 2.35 20.97
N ALA A 251 15.81 2.20 19.82
CA ALA A 251 14.73 1.22 19.66
C ALA A 251 15.17 -0.23 19.93
N TYR A 252 16.46 -0.54 19.73
CA TYR A 252 17.06 -1.84 20.02
C TYR A 252 18.41 -1.66 20.72
N ALA A 253 18.48 -1.96 22.02
CA ALA A 253 19.72 -2.00 22.78
C ALA A 253 20.53 -3.29 22.49
N LEU A 254 21.01 -3.45 21.25
CA LEU A 254 21.80 -4.62 20.83
C LEU A 254 23.24 -4.60 21.36
N TRP A 255 23.68 -3.48 21.91
CA TRP A 255 25.05 -3.23 22.38
C TRP A 255 25.43 -3.93 23.69
N GLY A 256 24.50 -4.65 24.34
CA GLY A 256 24.78 -5.43 25.55
C GLY A 256 25.60 -6.69 25.33
N ASP A 257 25.63 -7.24 24.11
CA ASP A 257 26.21 -8.56 23.81
C ASP A 257 27.21 -8.51 22.63
N GLY A 258 28.28 -7.73 22.75
CA GLY A 258 29.62 -8.01 22.19
C GLY A 258 29.86 -8.35 20.69
N GLU A 259 28.85 -8.43 19.83
CA GLU A 259 28.99 -8.94 18.46
C GLU A 259 28.44 -7.91 17.45
N LYS A 260 29.35 -7.33 16.65
CA LYS A 260 28.96 -6.65 15.41
C LYS A 260 28.47 -7.71 14.42
N TYR A 261 27.17 -7.89 14.31
CA TYR A 261 26.59 -8.74 13.27
C TYR A 261 26.58 -8.00 11.93
N ASP A 262 27.73 -7.91 11.24
CA ASP A 262 27.72 -7.65 9.79
C ASP A 262 27.50 -8.98 9.06
N GLY A 263 26.23 -9.36 8.96
CA GLY A 263 25.78 -10.54 8.24
C GLY A 263 25.30 -10.25 6.81
N SER A 264 25.39 -8.99 6.34
CA SER A 264 24.86 -8.63 5.02
C SER A 264 25.84 -8.97 3.90
N LYS A 265 26.16 -10.26 3.73
CA LYS A 265 26.63 -10.76 2.43
C LYS A 265 25.47 -10.66 1.43
N HIS A 266 25.37 -9.50 0.78
CA HIS A 266 24.61 -9.38 -0.45
C HIS A 266 25.22 -10.32 -1.48
N ASN A 267 24.39 -11.22 -1.99
CA ASN A 267 24.76 -12.17 -3.03
C ASN A 267 25.08 -11.37 -4.31
N SER A 268 26.35 -11.34 -4.70
CA SER A 268 26.92 -10.58 -5.82
C SER A 268 26.60 -11.20 -7.19
N VAL A 269 25.31 -11.41 -7.50
CA VAL A 269 24.88 -11.92 -8.82
C VAL A 269 25.09 -10.88 -9.94
N TYR A 270 25.38 -9.64 -9.59
CA TYR A 270 25.81 -8.61 -10.54
C TYR A 270 27.21 -8.15 -10.15
N GLY A 271 28.20 -8.67 -10.89
CA GLY A 271 29.61 -8.42 -10.63
C GLY A 271 30.04 -7.02 -11.04
N LEU A 272 30.81 -6.39 -10.16
CA LEU A 272 31.96 -5.56 -10.47
C LEU A 272 32.80 -5.54 -9.19
N GLU A 273 33.93 -6.23 -9.17
CA GLU A 273 35.13 -5.74 -8.49
C GLU A 273 36.36 -6.54 -8.94
N GLU A 274 37.34 -5.79 -9.43
CA GLU A 274 38.67 -6.22 -9.84
C GLU A 274 39.47 -6.76 -8.63
N PHE A 275 40.32 -7.75 -8.88
CA PHE A 275 41.36 -8.28 -7.96
C PHE A 275 42.51 -7.25 -7.76
N PRO A 276 43.57 -7.55 -6.97
CA PRO A 276 43.68 -8.10 -5.61
C PRO A 276 44.68 -7.30 -4.74
N LEU A 277 44.62 -7.35 -3.41
CA LEU A 277 45.80 -7.03 -2.57
C LEU A 277 45.87 -7.92 -1.33
N ALA A 278 46.80 -8.86 -1.33
CA ALA A 278 47.35 -9.44 -0.11
C ALA A 278 48.84 -9.02 -0.02
N PRO A 279 49.26 -8.25 0.99
CA PRO A 279 50.68 -8.02 1.25
C PRO A 279 51.29 -9.23 1.99
N PRO A 280 52.63 -9.37 1.96
CA PRO A 280 53.33 -10.63 2.23
C PRO A 280 53.38 -10.94 3.73
N LYS A 281 53.30 -12.24 4.07
CA LYS A 281 53.68 -12.71 5.41
C LYS A 281 55.19 -12.88 5.49
N ALA A 282 55.79 -12.19 6.45
CA ALA A 282 57.18 -12.31 6.84
C ALA A 282 57.45 -13.64 7.58
N GLU A 283 58.73 -14.04 7.53
CA GLU A 283 59.36 -15.27 8.02
C GLU A 283 59.23 -15.52 9.52
N ALA A 284 58.99 -16.79 9.90
CA ALA A 284 59.86 -17.65 10.72
C ALA A 284 59.21 -19.03 10.89
#